data_AF-A0A8H3WVZ3-F1
#
_entry.id   AF-A0A8H3WVZ3-F1
#
_cell.length_a   1.000
_cell.length_b   1.000
_cell.length_c   1.000
_cell.angle_alpha   90.00
_cell.angle_beta   90.00
_cell.angle_gamma   90.00
#
_symmetry.space_group_name_H-M   'P 1'
#
loop_
_entity.id
_entity.type
_entity.pdbx_description
1 polymer ?
#
loop_
_entity_poly.entity_id
_entity_poly.type
_entity_poly.pdbx_seq_one_letter_code
_entity_poly.pdbx_strand_id
1 'polypeptide(L)' 'FLITKKDNNIRLINLYIKLNKISIRNTFIPLGANKFLENFTNYKIISLLDLFSKYN' A
#
# COMPACT_ATOMS: atom_id res chain seq x y z
N PHE A 1 -14.84 -11.69 -2.90
CA PHE A 1 -15.01 -12.56 -1.72
C PHE A 1 -15.04 -11.70 -0.48
N LEU A 2 -15.88 -12.05 0.50
CA LEU A 2 -16.01 -11.31 1.76
C LEU A 2 -14.93 -11.78 2.75
N ILE A 3 -14.31 -10.83 3.46
CA ILE A 3 -13.35 -11.13 4.53
C ILE A 3 -13.73 -10.35 5.78
N THR A 4 -13.72 -11.04 6.92
CA THR A 4 -13.79 -10.42 8.24
C THR A 4 -12.39 -9.94 8.63
N LYS A 5 -12.26 -8.64 8.89
CA LYS A 5 -11.03 -8.02 9.37
C LYS A 5 -10.92 -8.18 10.89
N LYS A 6 -9.74 -7.86 11.45
CA LYS A 6 -9.46 -7.99 12.90
C LYS A 6 -10.33 -7.09 13.77
N ASP A 7 -10.88 -6.01 13.20
CA ASP A 7 -11.84 -5.09 13.79
C ASP A 7 -13.30 -5.60 13.67
N ASN A 8 -13.51 -6.87 13.31
CA ASN A 8 -14.80 -7.50 13.02
C ASN A 8 -15.59 -6.88 11.85
N ASN A 9 -15.02 -5.90 11.15
CA ASN A 9 -15.66 -5.33 9.96
C ASN A 9 -15.54 -6.28 8.77
N ILE A 10 -16.63 -6.38 8.02
CA ILE A 10 -16.68 -7.19 6.80
C ILE A 10 -16.27 -6.30 5.62
N ARG A 11 -15.33 -6.77 4.80
CA ARG A 11 -14.90 -6.07 3.58
C ARG A 11 -15.04 -6.97 2.36
N LEU A 12 -15.50 -6.38 1.26
CA LEU A 12 -15.52 -7.04 -0.03
C LEU A 12 -14.13 -6.92 -0.68
N ILE A 13 -13.56 -8.05 -1.09
CA ILE A 13 -12.30 -8.10 -1.84
C ILE A 13 -12.56 -8.63 -3.24
N ASN A 14 -12.20 -7.84 -4.25
CA ASN A 14 -12.30 -8.23 -5.64
C ASN A 14 -11.09 -9.08 -6.03
N LEU A 15 -11.34 -10.25 -6.64
CA LEU A 15 -10.29 -11.16 -7.07
C LEU A 15 -9.84 -10.83 -8.50
N TYR A 16 -8.82 -9.99 -8.65
CA TYR A 16 -8.29 -9.58 -9.95
C TYR A 16 -7.13 -10.43 -10.47
N ILE A 17 -6.85 -11.61 -9.90
CA ILE A 17 -5.66 -12.43 -10.22
C ILE A 17 -5.53 -12.71 -11.73
N LYS A 18 -6.62 -13.12 -12.40
CA LYS A 18 -6.60 -13.43 -13.85
C LYS A 18 -6.38 -12.18 -14.69
N LEU A 19 -6.97 -11.05 -14.29
CA LEU A 19 -6.85 -9.77 -15.00
C LEU A 19 -5.45 -9.18 -14.83
N ASN A 20 -4.87 -9.26 -13.63
CA ASN A 20 -3.51 -8.80 -13.36
C ASN A 20 -2.43 -9.64 -14.09
N LYS A 21 -2.73 -10.89 -14.46
CA LYS A 21 -1.80 -11.77 -15.21
C LYS A 21 -1.60 -11.29 -16.65
N ILE A 22 -2.63 -10.72 -17.26
CA ILE A 22 -2.61 -10.28 -18.66
C ILE A 22 -2.33 -8.77 -18.80
N SER A 23 -2.40 -8.01 -17.71
CA SER A 23 -2.10 -6.58 -17.72
C SER A 23 -0.59 -6.31 -17.84
N ILE A 24 -0.21 -5.40 -18.72
CA ILE A 24 1.17 -4.90 -18.81
C ILE A 24 1.46 -4.07 -17.56
N ARG A 25 2.52 -4.44 -16.85
CA ARG A 25 2.92 -3.79 -15.60
C ARG A 25 3.80 -2.58 -15.90
N ASN A 26 3.23 -1.38 -15.85
CA ASN A 26 4.00 -0.14 -15.81
C ASN A 26 4.15 0.30 -14.35
N THR A 27 5.20 -0.19 -13.67
CA THR A 27 5.37 0.07 -12.23
C THR A 27 6.46 1.05 -11.90
N PHE A 28 6.12 2.00 -11.04
CA PHE A 28 7.04 2.58 -10.08
C PHE A 28 7.26 1.59 -8.94
N ILE A 29 8.49 1.11 -8.75
CA ILE A 29 8.84 0.21 -7.64
C ILE A 29 9.25 1.11 -6.46
N PRO A 30 8.49 1.16 -5.37
CA PRO A 30 8.87 1.97 -4.23
C PRO A 30 10.17 1.44 -3.62
N LEU A 31 10.99 2.35 -3.11
CA LEU A 31 12.15 2.00 -2.31
C LEU A 31 11.69 1.22 -1.07
N GLY A 32 12.49 0.23 -0.66
CA GLY A 32 12.25 -0.45 0.61
C GLY A 32 12.26 0.54 1.77
N ALA A 33 11.45 0.28 2.80
CA ALA A 33 11.24 1.20 3.92
C ALA A 33 12.57 1.67 4.56
N ASN A 34 13.54 0.77 4.74
CA ASN A 34 14.84 1.09 5.32
C ASN A 34 15.62 2.13 4.47
N LYS A 35 15.69 1.91 3.16
CA LYS A 35 16.36 2.85 2.22
C LYS A 35 15.63 4.19 2.15
N PHE A 36 14.31 4.18 2.26
CA PHE A 36 13.54 5.42 2.32
C PHE A 36 13.84 6.19 3.61
N LEU A 37 13.91 5.51 4.76
CA LEU A 37 14.15 6.10 6.08
C LEU A 37 15.56 6.68 6.25
N GLU A 38 16.57 6.14 5.57
CA GLU A 38 17.94 6.68 5.59
C GLU A 38 17.98 8.19 5.29
N ASN A 39 17.13 8.65 4.36
CA ASN A 39 17.03 10.06 3.97
C ASN A 39 16.48 10.97 5.08
N PHE A 40 15.89 10.41 6.14
CA PHE A 40 15.21 11.16 7.19
C PHE A 40 15.90 11.12 8.56
N THR A 41 17.09 10.54 8.62
CA THR A 41 17.85 10.33 9.88
C THR A 41 18.28 11.63 10.59
N ASN A 42 18.39 12.75 9.87
CA ASN A 42 18.89 14.02 10.40
C ASN A 42 17.81 15.06 10.74
N TYR A 43 16.53 14.69 10.73
CA TYR A 43 15.45 15.63 11.06
C TYR A 43 15.05 15.57 12.52
N LYS A 44 14.86 16.74 13.13
CA LYS A 44 14.42 16.87 14.54
C LYS A 44 12.93 16.56 14.74
N ILE A 45 12.13 16.78 13.71
CA ILE A 45 10.67 16.55 13.72
C ILE A 45 10.29 15.93 12.38
N ILE A 46 9.54 14.84 12.43
CA ILE A 46 9.01 14.12 11.27
C ILE A 46 7.50 14.01 11.45
N SER A 47 6.73 14.19 10.38
CA SER A 47 5.29 13.99 10.37
C SER A 47 4.93 13.05 9.22
N LEU A 48 4.07 12.07 9.51
CA LEU A 48 3.59 11.09 8.55
C LEU A 48 2.13 11.37 8.25
N LEU A 49 1.81 11.53 6.96
CA LEU A 49 0.45 11.70 6.48
C LEU A 49 0.07 10.46 5.68
N ASP A 50 -0.97 9.76 6.12
CA ASP A 50 -1.53 8.62 5.39
C ASP A 50 -2.66 9.09 4.46
N LEU A 51 -2.50 8.81 3.16
CA LEU A 51 -3.49 9.14 2.12
C LEU A 51 -4.26 7.90 1.63
N PHE A 52 -4.17 6.76 2.33
CA PHE A 52 -4.79 5.48 1.96
C PHE A 52 -4.51 5.08 0.50
N SER A 53 -3.33 5.46 -0.01
CA SER A 53 -2.92 5.24 -1.40
C SER A 53 -3.92 5.74 -2.46
N LYS A 54 -4.86 6.63 -2.09
CA LYS A 54 -5.97 7.14 -2.92
C LYS A 54 -6.89 6.06 -3.51
N TYR A 55 -6.92 4.85 -2.95
CA TYR A 55 -7.90 3.83 -3.34
C TYR A 55 -9.11 3.92 -2.41
N ASN A 56 -10.32 3.94 -2.99
CA ASN A 56 -11.61 3.92 -2.28
C ASN A 56 -12.23 2.53 -2.28
#